data_AF-A0A8E6B9M5-F1
#
_entry.id   AF-A0A8E6B9M5-F1
#
_cell.length_a   1.000
_cell.length_b   1.000
_cell.length_c   1.000
_cell.angle_alpha   90.00
_cell.angle_beta   90.00
_cell.angle_gamma   90.00
#
_symmetry.space_group_name_H-M   'P 1'
#
loop_
_entity.id
_entity.type
_entity.pdbx_description
1 polymer ?
#
loop_
_entity_poly.entity_id
_entity_poly.type
_entity_poly.pdbx_seq_one_letter_code
_entity_poly.pdbx_strand_id
1 'polypeptide(L)'
;MSTSNTPKANNTRPTANSARLAILKKLSLVAFVFGFAIFLFIAGAIVMFFQIPPAEILEKAFIGIRAVIERSDSDAPVLLDDLPQSEKKIDIATKTADGYTLCTFADGANSSNSSAYLLDMKQKTVHRWAMPFSKIWPKPQHVPTPVKDIYVSFFGCHLFPNGDLLVVLHGVQQTAVGYGLIKLDKDSKLIWSYAAGVHHSVDVASDGTIYALQHDIAKTMPEGLQFIPTPCLVDSVIALTPDGILKNQPISILEAFRDSPYAAILQSLEPAKTKKEQAGPLTVQRFDDKTRKQDAVHANTVQVLTPELAQKFPFLKAGQLLLTLRNLDTIAVLDPESRKIVWAARGPWQAEHDANFLTNGHLLLFDNQGVTKGSRIMEYDPSTQGFPWVYSGENWPSFYSSERGMCQRFTNGNTLVVNSWNGEILELTKDKEVVWDYTPHRFIAFAHRYMPEQVPFLPAGTKPRP
;
A
#
# COMPACT_ATOMS: atom_id res chain seq x y z
N MET A 1 67.84 10.73 -74.06
CA MET A 1 66.90 11.57 -74.81
C MET A 1 65.50 11.32 -74.25
N SER A 2 64.97 12.29 -73.49
CA SER A 2 63.62 12.28 -72.94
C SER A 2 62.74 13.10 -73.86
N THR A 3 61.72 12.49 -74.48
CA THR A 3 60.65 13.20 -75.17
C THR A 3 59.31 12.76 -74.60
N SER A 4 58.69 13.72 -73.90
CA SER A 4 57.31 13.73 -73.47
C SER A 4 56.35 13.66 -74.65
N ASN A 5 55.26 12.91 -74.52
CA ASN A 5 53.98 13.27 -75.13
C ASN A 5 52.82 12.57 -74.42
N THR A 6 52.14 13.34 -73.55
CA THR A 6 50.81 13.06 -73.02
C THR A 6 49.73 13.53 -74.02
N PRO A 7 48.70 12.73 -74.32
CA PRO A 7 47.43 13.25 -74.83
C PRO A 7 46.54 13.72 -73.67
N LYS A 8 45.97 14.92 -73.82
CA LYS A 8 45.02 15.55 -72.89
C LYS A 8 43.76 14.69 -72.73
N ALA A 9 43.46 14.27 -71.50
CA ALA A 9 42.12 13.84 -71.13
C ALA A 9 41.20 15.07 -71.06
N ASN A 10 40.13 15.06 -71.86
CA ASN A 10 39.04 16.02 -71.78
C ASN A 10 38.34 15.87 -70.41
N ASN A 11 38.71 16.71 -69.45
CA ASN A 11 38.03 16.85 -68.18
C ASN A 11 36.78 17.72 -68.41
N THR A 12 35.63 17.10 -68.70
CA THR A 12 34.33 17.76 -68.60
C THR A 12 34.07 18.11 -67.14
N ARG A 13 34.41 19.34 -66.73
CA ARG A 13 34.03 19.86 -65.41
C ARG A 13 32.50 19.78 -65.28
N PRO A 14 31.96 19.24 -64.17
CA PRO A 14 30.53 19.28 -63.92
C PRO A 14 30.07 20.74 -63.96
N THR A 15 29.12 21.09 -64.83
CA THR A 15 28.56 22.45 -64.91
C THR A 15 27.94 22.80 -63.55
N ALA A 16 27.94 24.08 -63.15
CA ALA A 16 27.37 24.52 -61.86
C ALA A 16 25.94 23.99 -61.60
N ASN A 17 25.19 23.69 -62.66
CA ASN A 17 23.87 23.03 -62.61
C ASN A 17 23.92 21.58 -62.10
N SER A 18 24.95 20.81 -62.44
CA SER A 18 25.10 19.42 -61.97
C SER A 18 25.43 19.32 -60.47
N ALA A 19 26.23 20.25 -59.94
CA ALA A 19 26.54 20.34 -58.51
C ALA A 19 25.31 20.81 -57.70
N ARG A 20 24.56 21.80 -58.20
CA ARG A 20 23.28 22.21 -57.60
C ARG A 20 22.24 21.10 -57.61
N LEU A 21 22.13 20.34 -58.70
CA LEU A 21 21.22 19.20 -58.81
C LEU A 21 21.60 18.07 -57.83
N ALA A 22 22.90 17.83 -57.62
CA ALA A 22 23.37 16.86 -56.62
C ALA A 22 23.04 17.29 -55.19
N ILE A 23 23.16 18.58 -54.86
CA ILE A 23 22.78 19.14 -53.55
C ILE A 23 21.26 19.03 -53.34
N LEU A 24 20.46 19.39 -54.34
CA LEU A 24 18.99 19.27 -54.30
C LEU A 24 18.54 17.82 -54.10
N LYS A 25 19.17 16.85 -54.77
CA LYS A 25 18.90 15.41 -54.57
C LYS A 25 19.23 14.94 -53.15
N LYS A 26 20.32 15.45 -52.55
CA LYS A 26 20.66 15.15 -51.16
C LYS A 26 19.66 15.76 -50.18
N LEU A 27 19.27 17.01 -50.39
CA LEU A 27 18.26 17.68 -49.56
C LEU A 27 16.89 17.01 -49.67
N SER A 28 16.46 16.59 -50.86
CA SER A 28 15.21 15.85 -51.04
C SER A 28 15.25 14.49 -50.37
N LEU A 29 16.39 13.80 -50.39
CA LEU A 29 16.57 12.54 -49.69
C LEU A 29 16.49 12.73 -48.17
N VAL A 30 17.14 13.76 -47.63
CA VAL A 30 17.07 14.09 -46.20
C VAL A 30 15.64 14.44 -45.79
N ALA A 31 14.95 15.27 -46.57
CA ALA A 31 13.57 15.64 -46.32
C ALA A 31 12.63 14.42 -46.39
N PHE A 32 12.86 13.51 -47.33
CA PHE A 32 12.11 12.27 -47.44
C PHE A 32 12.34 11.37 -46.23
N VAL A 33 13.59 11.15 -45.82
CA VAL A 33 13.92 10.32 -44.65
C VAL A 33 13.31 10.91 -43.38
N PHE A 34 13.40 12.23 -43.21
CA PHE A 34 12.82 12.91 -42.05
C PHE A 34 11.28 12.84 -42.04
N GLY A 35 10.65 13.07 -43.20
CA GLY A 35 9.19 12.94 -43.34
C GLY A 35 8.70 11.51 -43.11
N PHE A 36 9.44 10.52 -43.59
CA PHE A 36 9.14 9.10 -43.36
C PHE A 36 9.29 8.72 -41.88
N ALA A 37 10.31 9.25 -41.18
CA ALA A 37 10.47 9.05 -39.74
C ALA A 37 9.31 9.65 -38.94
N ILE A 38 8.87 10.88 -39.26
CA ILE A 38 7.69 11.49 -38.64
C ILE A 38 6.44 10.67 -38.91
N PHE A 39 6.25 10.20 -40.14
CA PHE A 39 5.12 9.36 -40.50
C PHE A 39 5.09 8.06 -39.69
N LEU A 40 6.22 7.36 -39.58
CA LEU A 40 6.34 6.16 -38.74
C LEU A 40 6.06 6.44 -37.26
N PHE A 41 6.54 7.58 -36.75
CA PHE A 41 6.26 8.00 -35.38
C PHE A 41 4.76 8.23 -35.15
N ILE A 42 4.09 8.97 -36.04
CA ILE A 42 2.65 9.23 -35.95
C ILE A 42 1.86 7.92 -36.09
N ALA A 43 2.23 7.05 -37.03
CA ALA A 43 1.62 5.75 -37.20
C ALA A 43 1.76 4.88 -35.93
N GLY A 44 2.95 4.85 -35.33
CA GLY A 44 3.18 4.18 -34.04
C GLY A 44 2.35 4.80 -32.91
N ALA A 45 2.26 6.13 -32.83
CA ALA A 45 1.44 6.83 -31.84
C ALA A 45 -0.05 6.51 -32.01
N ILE A 46 -0.55 6.40 -33.24
CA ILE A 46 -1.92 5.97 -33.55
C ILE A 46 -2.15 4.52 -33.10
N VAL A 47 -1.22 3.60 -33.40
CA VAL A 47 -1.30 2.19 -32.97
C VAL A 47 -1.39 2.10 -31.44
N MET A 48 -0.54 2.85 -30.72
CA MET A 48 -0.56 2.90 -29.25
C MET A 48 -1.83 3.56 -28.70
N PHE A 49 -2.26 4.69 -29.29
CA PHE A 49 -3.42 5.45 -28.82
C PHE A 49 -4.74 4.70 -28.99
N PHE A 50 -4.92 4.01 -30.13
CA PHE A 50 -6.10 3.22 -30.42
C PHE A 50 -6.00 1.76 -29.95
N GLN A 51 -4.92 1.37 -29.28
CA GLN A 51 -4.72 0.01 -28.74
C GLN A 51 -4.85 -1.07 -29.83
N ILE A 52 -4.34 -0.79 -31.03
CA ILE A 52 -4.37 -1.70 -32.17
C ILE A 52 -3.22 -2.71 -32.01
N PRO A 53 -3.41 -4.03 -32.25
CA PRO A 53 -2.30 -4.98 -32.22
C PRO A 53 -1.12 -4.52 -33.09
N PRO A 54 0.14 -4.51 -32.58
CA PRO A 54 0.63 -5.16 -31.36
C PRO A 54 0.81 -4.22 -30.14
N ALA A 55 0.03 -3.13 -29.99
CA ALA A 55 0.19 -2.14 -28.91
C ALA A 55 0.36 -2.75 -27.51
N GLU A 56 -0.44 -3.76 -27.17
CA GLU A 56 -0.36 -4.45 -25.88
C GLU A 56 1.00 -5.13 -25.62
N ILE A 57 1.60 -5.73 -26.65
CA ILE A 57 2.92 -6.38 -26.56
C ILE A 57 4.00 -5.30 -26.36
N LEU A 58 3.89 -4.19 -27.09
CA LEU A 58 4.84 -3.07 -26.98
C LEU A 58 4.75 -2.40 -25.61
N GLU A 59 3.54 -2.17 -25.09
CA GLU A 59 3.32 -1.61 -23.76
C GLU A 59 3.95 -2.49 -22.67
N LYS A 60 3.70 -3.81 -22.73
CA LYS A 60 4.34 -4.79 -21.83
C LYS A 60 5.86 -4.78 -21.94
N ALA A 61 6.40 -4.68 -23.15
CA ALA A 61 7.84 -4.57 -23.38
C ALA A 61 8.43 -3.26 -22.82
N PHE A 62 7.76 -2.13 -22.99
CA PHE A 62 8.19 -0.84 -22.44
C PHE A 62 8.15 -0.83 -20.91
N ILE A 63 7.10 -1.40 -20.30
CA ILE A 63 7.01 -1.58 -18.84
C ILE A 63 8.17 -2.46 -18.37
N GLY A 64 8.44 -3.58 -19.06
CA GLY A 64 9.57 -4.47 -18.75
C GLY A 64 10.93 -3.79 -18.87
N ILE A 65 11.16 -3.00 -19.93
CA ILE A 65 12.40 -2.24 -20.16
C ILE A 65 12.56 -1.17 -19.08
N ARG A 66 11.50 -0.40 -18.78
CA ARG A 66 11.52 0.62 -17.74
C ARG A 66 11.83 0.01 -16.37
N ALA A 67 11.22 -1.13 -16.04
CA ALA A 67 11.52 -1.87 -14.82
C ALA A 67 12.95 -2.41 -14.78
N VAL A 68 13.58 -2.71 -15.93
CA VAL A 68 14.99 -3.13 -16.02
C VAL A 68 15.96 -1.93 -15.91
N ILE A 69 15.63 -0.78 -16.49
CA ILE A 69 16.42 0.46 -16.41
C ILE A 69 16.36 1.03 -14.98
N GLU A 70 15.17 1.09 -14.38
CA GLU A 70 15.01 1.47 -12.96
C GLU A 70 15.69 0.46 -12.01
N ARG A 71 16.01 -0.74 -12.50
CA ARG A 71 16.72 -1.83 -11.81
C ARG A 71 18.25 -1.74 -11.93
N SER A 72 18.87 -0.87 -12.74
CA SER A 72 20.34 -0.87 -12.89
C SER A 72 21.12 0.02 -11.92
N ASP A 73 20.51 1.05 -11.32
CA ASP A 73 21.29 2.17 -10.73
C ASP A 73 21.04 2.46 -9.23
N SER A 74 20.53 1.49 -8.45
CA SER A 74 20.43 1.66 -6.99
C SER A 74 21.45 0.80 -6.24
N ASP A 75 22.33 1.47 -5.51
CA ASP A 75 23.19 0.86 -4.48
C ASP A 75 22.34 0.12 -3.44
N ALA A 76 22.94 -0.86 -2.76
CA ALA A 76 22.29 -1.52 -1.63
C ALA A 76 21.95 -0.47 -0.54
N PRO A 77 20.76 -0.50 0.07
CA PRO A 77 20.35 0.55 0.97
C PRO A 77 21.19 0.51 2.23
N VAL A 78 21.52 1.69 2.75
CA VAL A 78 22.23 1.81 4.03
C VAL A 78 21.27 1.39 5.14
N LEU A 79 21.66 0.37 5.91
CA LEU A 79 21.01 0.03 7.18
C LEU A 79 21.39 1.11 8.21
N LEU A 80 20.38 1.79 8.76
CA LEU A 80 20.57 2.74 9.83
C LEU A 80 20.40 2.04 11.18
N ASP A 81 21.36 2.24 12.08
CA ASP A 81 21.25 1.77 13.46
C ASP A 81 20.27 2.63 14.27
N ASP A 82 20.30 3.95 14.05
CA ASP A 82 19.36 4.91 14.63
C ASP A 82 18.61 5.66 13.52
N LEU A 83 17.32 5.86 13.75
CA LEU A 83 16.46 6.64 12.85
C LEU A 83 16.61 8.14 13.10
N PRO A 84 16.31 9.00 12.11
CA PRO A 84 16.29 10.45 12.31
C PRO A 84 15.26 10.83 13.39
N GLN A 85 15.66 11.71 14.29
CA GLN A 85 14.76 12.30 15.28
C GLN A 85 13.95 13.46 14.68
N SER A 86 12.84 13.77 15.31
CA SER A 86 11.99 14.90 14.92
C SER A 86 12.69 16.24 15.17
N GLU A 87 12.39 17.21 14.32
CA GLU A 87 12.87 18.58 14.49
C GLU A 87 12.19 19.29 15.67
N LYS A 88 10.87 19.11 15.85
CA LYS A 88 10.06 19.83 16.85
C LYS A 88 10.13 19.24 18.26
N LYS A 89 10.30 17.92 18.39
CA LYS A 89 10.45 17.16 19.66
C LYS A 89 9.39 17.52 20.71
N ILE A 90 8.12 17.48 20.33
CA ILE A 90 7.00 17.66 21.25
C ILE A 90 6.90 16.40 22.11
N ASP A 91 6.90 16.57 23.43
CA ASP A 91 6.64 15.52 24.40
C ASP A 91 6.19 16.13 25.74
N ILE A 92 4.88 16.23 25.95
CA ILE A 92 4.28 16.76 27.17
C ILE A 92 3.99 15.60 28.12
N ALA A 93 4.98 15.24 28.94
CA ALA A 93 4.99 14.06 29.81
C ALA A 93 3.68 13.79 30.59
N THR A 94 3.06 14.85 31.11
CA THR A 94 1.84 14.75 31.93
C THR A 94 0.58 14.45 31.13
N LYS A 95 0.65 14.54 29.79
CA LYS A 95 -0.50 14.35 28.89
C LYS A 95 -0.34 13.13 27.99
N THR A 96 0.89 12.73 27.67
CA THR A 96 1.17 11.62 26.74
C THR A 96 0.87 10.25 27.33
N ALA A 97 0.46 9.31 26.49
CA ALA A 97 0.41 7.89 26.77
C ALA A 97 1.81 7.31 26.64
N ASP A 98 2.37 6.90 27.78
CA ASP A 98 3.70 6.29 27.85
C ASP A 98 3.73 4.91 27.18
N GLY A 99 4.86 4.55 26.59
CA GLY A 99 5.01 3.28 25.88
C GLY A 99 6.13 3.31 24.85
N TYR A 100 6.06 2.37 23.92
CA TYR A 100 7.02 2.22 22.83
C TYR A 100 6.31 2.18 21.49
N THR A 101 6.81 2.95 20.54
CA THR A 101 6.22 3.01 19.19
C THR A 101 7.00 2.09 18.27
N LEU A 102 6.37 0.99 17.84
CA LEU A 102 6.89 0.14 16.76
C LEU A 102 6.62 0.84 15.44
N CYS A 103 7.61 0.96 14.56
CA CYS A 103 7.43 1.54 13.22
C CYS A 103 8.24 0.82 12.13
N THR A 104 7.72 0.88 10.90
CA THR A 104 8.38 0.40 9.68
C THR A 104 8.27 1.46 8.58
N PHE A 105 9.16 1.36 7.58
CA PHE A 105 9.28 2.35 6.51
C PHE A 105 9.34 1.69 5.14
N ALA A 106 8.89 2.42 4.12
CA ALA A 106 8.90 1.95 2.72
C ALA A 106 9.38 3.06 1.77
N ASP A 107 10.58 3.59 2.00
CA ASP A 107 11.12 4.76 1.28
C ASP A 107 11.75 4.44 -0.08
N GLY A 108 11.44 3.28 -0.65
CA GLY A 108 12.03 2.83 -1.91
C GLY A 108 13.54 2.62 -1.83
N ALA A 109 14.24 2.82 -2.96
CA ALA A 109 15.61 2.33 -3.19
C ALA A 109 16.70 2.90 -2.25
N ASN A 110 16.40 3.93 -1.46
CA ASN A 110 17.41 4.64 -0.65
C ASN A 110 17.43 4.20 0.82
N SER A 111 16.64 3.19 1.23
CA SER A 111 16.55 2.81 2.66
C SER A 111 16.35 1.31 2.91
N SER A 112 16.75 0.84 4.10
CA SER A 112 16.49 -0.53 4.55
C SER A 112 14.99 -0.70 4.87
N ASN A 113 14.23 -1.07 3.84
CA ASN A 113 12.78 -1.21 3.90
C ASN A 113 12.32 -2.50 4.64
N SER A 114 13.18 -3.51 4.72
CA SER A 114 12.88 -4.78 5.42
C SER A 114 13.32 -4.78 6.89
N SER A 115 13.00 -3.69 7.61
CA SER A 115 13.32 -3.51 9.03
C SER A 115 12.15 -2.91 9.81
N ALA A 116 12.03 -3.29 11.08
CA ALA A 116 11.12 -2.69 12.06
C ALA A 116 11.92 -2.14 13.25
N TYR A 117 11.49 -1.00 13.79
CA TYR A 117 12.16 -0.29 14.87
C TYR A 117 11.18 -0.07 16.02
N LEU A 118 11.60 -0.41 17.24
CA LEU A 118 10.85 -0.08 18.45
C LEU A 118 11.49 1.15 19.09
N LEU A 119 10.73 2.23 19.19
CA LEU A 119 11.18 3.52 19.70
C LEU A 119 10.64 3.77 21.11
N ASP A 120 11.47 4.31 21.99
CA ASP A 120 10.98 4.90 23.25
C ASP A 120 10.31 6.26 23.02
N MET A 121 9.75 6.86 24.08
CA MET A 121 9.12 8.18 24.04
C MET A 121 10.08 9.31 23.63
N LYS A 122 11.40 9.11 23.78
CA LYS A 122 12.45 10.04 23.36
C LYS A 122 12.90 9.80 21.92
N GLN A 123 12.16 8.97 21.17
CA GLN A 123 12.42 8.63 19.77
C GLN A 123 13.75 7.89 19.58
N LYS A 124 14.24 7.21 20.62
CA LYS A 124 15.44 6.37 20.54
C LYS A 124 15.05 4.93 20.22
N THR A 125 15.76 4.31 19.29
CA THR A 125 15.62 2.87 19.02
C THR A 125 16.05 2.06 20.25
N VAL A 126 15.11 1.32 20.84
CA VAL A 126 15.38 0.37 21.94
C VAL A 126 15.50 -1.06 21.45
N HIS A 127 14.93 -1.37 20.28
CA HIS A 127 15.03 -2.69 19.66
C HIS A 127 14.79 -2.60 18.14
N ARG A 128 15.32 -3.57 17.38
CA ARG A 128 15.20 -3.61 15.91
C ARG A 128 15.09 -5.04 15.42
N TRP A 129 14.18 -5.26 14.46
CA TRP A 129 14.12 -6.48 13.66
C TRP A 129 14.51 -6.19 12.22
N ALA A 130 15.23 -7.09 11.56
CA ALA A 130 15.55 -6.97 10.14
C ALA A 130 15.67 -8.33 9.45
N MET A 131 15.00 -8.49 8.31
CA MET A 131 15.10 -9.72 7.52
C MET A 131 14.96 -9.41 6.02
N PRO A 132 16.07 -9.43 5.25
CA PRO A 132 15.99 -9.27 3.80
C PRO A 132 15.16 -10.38 3.15
N PHE A 133 14.30 -10.02 2.21
CA PHE A 133 13.39 -10.95 1.53
C PHE A 133 14.12 -12.13 0.85
N SER A 134 15.27 -11.86 0.24
CA SER A 134 16.14 -12.85 -0.42
C SER A 134 16.67 -13.94 0.52
N LYS A 135 16.77 -13.66 1.83
CA LYS A 135 17.16 -14.66 2.84
C LYS A 135 16.00 -15.56 3.24
N ILE A 136 14.76 -15.08 3.12
CA ILE A 136 13.54 -15.84 3.42
C ILE A 136 13.26 -16.79 2.24
N TRP A 137 13.19 -16.23 1.04
CA TRP A 137 12.93 -16.96 -0.20
C TRP A 137 13.97 -16.60 -1.27
N PRO A 138 15.06 -17.38 -1.39
CA PRO A 138 16.07 -17.13 -2.42
C PRO A 138 15.56 -17.29 -3.86
N LYS A 139 14.49 -18.07 -4.04
CA LYS A 139 13.81 -18.34 -5.33
C LYS A 139 12.30 -18.37 -5.12
N PRO A 140 11.66 -17.22 -4.92
CA PRO A 140 10.25 -17.18 -4.57
C PRO A 140 9.42 -17.54 -5.82
N GLN A 141 8.53 -18.52 -5.69
CA GLN A 141 7.65 -18.94 -6.79
C GLN A 141 6.30 -18.20 -6.78
N HIS A 142 5.96 -17.58 -5.66
CA HIS A 142 4.66 -16.94 -5.41
C HIS A 142 4.62 -15.45 -5.80
N VAL A 143 5.75 -14.83 -6.11
CA VAL A 143 5.83 -13.42 -6.56
C VAL A 143 6.54 -13.31 -7.91
N PRO A 144 6.34 -12.22 -8.67
CA PRO A 144 7.05 -12.01 -9.93
C PRO A 144 8.56 -11.98 -9.72
N THR A 145 9.31 -12.85 -10.40
CA THR A 145 10.77 -12.87 -10.33
C THR A 145 11.41 -12.14 -11.50
N PRO A 146 12.50 -11.38 -11.29
CA PRO A 146 13.29 -11.30 -10.04
C PRO A 146 12.89 -10.12 -9.13
N VAL A 147 12.94 -10.33 -7.81
CA VAL A 147 12.70 -9.33 -6.76
C VAL A 147 14.02 -8.94 -6.10
N LYS A 148 14.27 -7.64 -5.91
CA LYS A 148 15.38 -7.15 -5.07
C LYS A 148 14.86 -6.76 -3.69
N ASP A 149 15.65 -6.99 -2.65
CA ASP A 149 15.31 -6.65 -1.26
C ASP A 149 14.94 -5.18 -1.05
N ILE A 150 15.54 -4.28 -1.83
CA ILE A 150 15.27 -2.84 -1.78
C ILE A 150 13.82 -2.47 -2.12
N TYR A 151 13.12 -3.35 -2.84
CA TYR A 151 11.72 -3.18 -3.20
C TYR A 151 10.78 -3.98 -2.31
N VAL A 152 11.26 -4.53 -1.19
CA VAL A 152 10.42 -5.23 -0.22
C VAL A 152 10.48 -4.53 1.11
N SER A 153 9.29 -4.18 1.63
CA SER A 153 9.13 -3.47 2.89
C SER A 153 8.43 -4.32 3.93
N PHE A 154 8.82 -4.13 5.19
CA PHE A 154 8.00 -4.57 6.32
C PHE A 154 6.78 -3.65 6.40
N PHE A 155 5.59 -4.25 6.47
CA PHE A 155 4.33 -3.51 6.45
C PHE A 155 3.57 -3.78 7.75
N GLY A 156 2.34 -4.32 7.71
CA GLY A 156 1.59 -4.69 8.91
C GLY A 156 2.40 -5.58 9.85
N CYS A 157 2.44 -5.21 11.13
CA CYS A 157 3.21 -5.93 12.14
C CYS A 157 2.36 -6.25 13.38
N HIS A 158 2.68 -7.35 14.05
CA HIS A 158 2.19 -7.66 15.39
C HIS A 158 3.38 -8.09 16.27
N LEU A 159 3.59 -7.37 17.38
CA LEU A 159 4.66 -7.64 18.34
C LEU A 159 4.12 -8.47 19.50
N PHE A 160 4.70 -9.66 19.69
CA PHE A 160 4.36 -10.52 20.81
C PHE A 160 5.13 -10.11 22.08
N PRO A 161 4.59 -10.40 23.28
CA PRO A 161 5.24 -10.07 24.55
C PRO A 161 6.64 -10.69 24.73
N ASN A 162 6.94 -11.81 24.08
CA ASN A 162 8.26 -12.45 24.10
C ASN A 162 9.30 -11.80 23.16
N GLY A 163 8.89 -10.79 22.39
CA GLY A 163 9.72 -10.10 21.41
C GLY A 163 9.71 -10.73 20.02
N ASP A 164 8.92 -11.78 19.80
CA ASP A 164 8.68 -12.26 18.44
C ASP A 164 7.90 -11.21 17.66
N LEU A 165 8.18 -11.09 16.36
CA LEU A 165 7.53 -10.15 15.47
C LEU A 165 6.91 -10.88 14.29
N LEU A 166 5.59 -10.74 14.15
CA LEU A 166 4.86 -11.12 12.95
C LEU A 166 4.87 -9.95 11.97
N VAL A 167 5.21 -10.20 10.71
CA VAL A 167 5.43 -9.13 9.71
C VAL A 167 4.84 -9.55 8.37
N VAL A 168 3.98 -8.71 7.79
CA VAL A 168 3.63 -8.83 6.36
C VAL A 168 4.68 -8.12 5.50
N LEU A 169 5.05 -8.77 4.42
CA LEU A 169 6.04 -8.32 3.46
C LEU A 169 5.33 -7.75 2.24
N HIS A 170 5.76 -6.56 1.82
CA HIS A 170 5.08 -5.80 0.79
C HIS A 170 6.04 -5.35 -0.31
N GLY A 171 5.69 -5.63 -1.55
CA GLY A 171 6.39 -5.13 -2.73
C GLY A 171 6.12 -3.64 -2.93
N VAL A 172 7.19 -2.88 -3.20
CA VAL A 172 7.14 -1.46 -3.54
C VAL A 172 7.11 -1.34 -5.06
N GLN A 173 6.26 -0.47 -5.62
CA GLN A 173 6.11 -0.17 -7.07
C GLN A 173 5.42 -1.23 -7.96
N GLN A 174 4.97 -2.38 -7.43
CA GLN A 174 4.32 -3.42 -8.26
C GLN A 174 2.92 -3.76 -7.76
N THR A 175 2.02 -4.13 -8.68
CA THR A 175 0.70 -4.68 -8.37
C THR A 175 0.65 -6.09 -8.97
N ALA A 176 0.33 -7.15 -8.23
CA ALA A 176 -0.04 -7.21 -6.81
C ALA A 176 1.15 -6.92 -5.86
N VAL A 177 0.83 -6.39 -4.68
CA VAL A 177 1.81 -5.88 -3.70
C VAL A 177 2.17 -6.88 -2.59
N GLY A 178 1.44 -7.98 -2.40
CA GLY A 178 1.57 -8.89 -1.27
C GLY A 178 2.62 -9.96 -1.50
N TYR A 179 3.64 -10.01 -0.64
CA TYR A 179 4.84 -10.85 -0.84
C TYR A 179 4.99 -11.95 0.22
N GLY A 180 4.12 -11.97 1.24
CA GLY A 180 4.03 -13.05 2.22
C GLY A 180 4.00 -12.57 3.66
N LEU A 181 3.98 -13.53 4.57
CA LEU A 181 3.95 -13.30 6.02
C LEU A 181 5.11 -14.07 6.66
N ILE A 182 5.79 -13.46 7.62
CA ILE A 182 6.84 -14.13 8.38
C ILE A 182 6.68 -13.90 9.87
N LYS A 183 7.20 -14.84 10.65
CA LYS A 183 7.44 -14.63 12.08
C LYS A 183 8.94 -14.68 12.35
N LEU A 184 9.42 -13.64 13.02
CA LEU A 184 10.80 -13.50 13.49
C LEU A 184 10.84 -13.64 15.01
N ASP A 185 11.93 -14.17 15.56
CA ASP A 185 12.23 -14.00 16.98
C ASP A 185 12.80 -12.60 17.25
N LYS A 186 12.97 -12.27 18.53
CA LYS A 186 13.59 -11.00 18.99
C LYS A 186 15.02 -10.76 18.51
N ASP A 187 15.71 -11.78 17.98
CA ASP A 187 17.08 -11.65 17.46
C ASP A 187 17.08 -11.58 15.92
N SER A 188 15.92 -11.30 15.30
CA SER A 188 15.72 -11.30 13.85
C SER A 188 15.95 -12.65 13.17
N LYS A 189 15.81 -13.78 13.87
CA LYS A 189 15.88 -15.10 13.23
C LYS A 189 14.50 -15.50 12.75
N LEU A 190 14.45 -16.05 11.55
CA LEU A 190 13.21 -16.58 10.97
C LEU A 190 12.73 -17.79 11.78
N ILE A 191 11.52 -17.71 12.34
CA ILE A 191 10.84 -18.84 12.98
C ILE A 191 10.08 -19.64 11.91
N TRP A 192 9.23 -18.96 11.15
CA TRP A 192 8.49 -19.55 10.02
C TRP A 192 8.12 -18.50 8.98
N SER A 193 7.76 -18.95 7.79
CA SER A 193 7.33 -18.10 6.67
C SER A 193 6.12 -18.71 5.95
N TYR A 194 5.18 -17.87 5.51
CA TYR A 194 4.02 -18.24 4.70
C TYR A 194 4.07 -17.48 3.36
N ALA A 195 4.29 -18.23 2.28
CA ALA A 195 4.52 -17.72 0.93
C ALA A 195 3.21 -17.61 0.15
N ALA A 196 2.59 -16.43 0.19
CA ALA A 196 1.38 -16.11 -0.57
C ALA A 196 1.28 -14.59 -0.80
N GLY A 197 0.23 -14.14 -1.48
CA GLY A 197 -0.09 -12.73 -1.71
C GLY A 197 -0.54 -11.97 -0.46
N VAL A 198 0.08 -12.17 0.71
CA VAL A 198 -0.30 -11.51 1.96
C VAL A 198 0.09 -10.03 1.91
N HIS A 199 -0.83 -9.13 2.25
CA HIS A 199 -0.65 -7.68 2.14
C HIS A 199 -1.27 -6.93 3.32
N HIS A 200 -0.82 -5.68 3.49
CA HIS A 200 -1.39 -4.66 4.39
C HIS A 200 -1.45 -5.00 5.88
N SER A 201 -2.31 -5.94 6.31
CA SER A 201 -2.71 -6.09 7.70
C SER A 201 -2.69 -7.55 8.17
N VAL A 202 -2.36 -7.71 9.44
CA VAL A 202 -2.37 -8.96 10.19
C VAL A 202 -2.80 -8.66 11.62
N ASP A 203 -3.59 -9.54 12.21
CA ASP A 203 -4.00 -9.45 13.61
C ASP A 203 -4.08 -10.84 14.25
N VAL A 204 -4.01 -10.89 15.58
CA VAL A 204 -3.91 -12.15 16.33
C VAL A 204 -5.02 -12.24 17.37
N ALA A 205 -5.83 -13.29 17.28
CA ALA A 205 -6.90 -13.57 18.22
C ALA A 205 -6.37 -14.08 19.57
N SER A 206 -7.21 -14.01 20.60
CA SER A 206 -6.87 -14.44 21.96
C SER A 206 -6.50 -15.92 22.06
N ASP A 207 -6.93 -16.76 21.11
CA ASP A 207 -6.57 -18.18 21.01
C ASP A 207 -5.26 -18.43 20.22
N GLY A 208 -4.60 -17.36 19.76
CA GLY A 208 -3.39 -17.41 18.93
C GLY A 208 -3.65 -17.59 17.43
N THR A 209 -4.90 -17.68 16.97
CA THR A 209 -5.22 -17.69 15.55
C THR A 209 -4.76 -16.38 14.91
N ILE A 210 -4.02 -16.48 13.81
CA ILE A 210 -3.52 -15.33 13.06
C ILE A 210 -4.45 -15.08 11.88
N TYR A 211 -5.05 -13.90 11.81
CA TYR A 211 -5.84 -13.45 10.67
C TYR A 211 -5.02 -12.47 9.83
N ALA A 212 -4.99 -12.66 8.51
CA ALA A 212 -4.29 -11.76 7.60
C ALA A 212 -5.08 -11.58 6.31
N LEU A 213 -4.77 -10.51 5.58
CA LEU A 213 -5.31 -10.26 4.25
C LEU A 213 -4.41 -10.86 3.18
N GLN A 214 -5.00 -11.58 2.25
CA GLN A 214 -4.35 -12.13 1.07
C GLN A 214 -5.08 -11.63 -0.18
N HIS A 215 -4.34 -11.31 -1.24
CA HIS A 215 -4.93 -11.09 -2.54
C HIS A 215 -4.50 -12.13 -3.57
N ASP A 216 -5.32 -12.24 -4.61
CA ASP A 216 -5.08 -13.06 -5.78
C ASP A 216 -5.58 -12.34 -7.03
N ILE A 217 -5.11 -12.76 -8.21
CA ILE A 217 -5.61 -12.25 -9.50
C ILE A 217 -6.72 -13.18 -10.00
N ALA A 218 -7.96 -12.72 -9.94
CA ALA A 218 -9.10 -13.41 -10.52
C ALA A 218 -9.12 -13.19 -12.04
N LYS A 219 -8.99 -14.28 -12.81
CA LYS A 219 -9.16 -14.26 -14.28
C LYS A 219 -10.62 -14.40 -14.70
N THR A 220 -11.44 -14.96 -13.82
CA THR A 220 -12.88 -15.18 -13.98
C THR A 220 -13.54 -15.00 -12.62
N MET A 221 -14.76 -14.48 -12.60
CA MET A 221 -15.55 -14.34 -11.38
C MET A 221 -16.46 -15.56 -11.15
N PRO A 222 -16.73 -15.91 -9.88
CA PRO A 222 -17.71 -16.95 -9.56
C PRO A 222 -19.13 -16.50 -9.91
N GLU A 223 -20.07 -17.43 -9.83
CA GLU A 223 -21.49 -17.15 -10.07
C GLU A 223 -22.02 -16.04 -9.15
N GLY A 224 -22.80 -15.12 -9.72
CA GLY A 224 -23.35 -13.96 -9.03
C GLY A 224 -22.42 -12.74 -8.98
N LEU A 225 -21.18 -12.86 -9.44
CA LEU A 225 -20.17 -11.78 -9.42
C LEU A 225 -19.61 -11.45 -10.81
N GLN A 226 -20.18 -12.01 -11.88
CA GLN A 226 -19.67 -11.86 -13.26
C GLN A 226 -19.78 -10.45 -13.82
N PHE A 227 -20.48 -9.54 -13.13
CA PHE A 227 -20.53 -8.12 -13.49
C PHE A 227 -19.22 -7.37 -13.18
N ILE A 228 -18.34 -7.94 -12.33
CA ILE A 228 -17.04 -7.36 -12.01
C ILE A 228 -16.06 -7.70 -13.15
N PRO A 229 -15.46 -6.70 -13.82
CA PRO A 229 -14.52 -6.93 -14.92
C PRO A 229 -13.26 -7.69 -14.46
N THR A 230 -12.81 -8.64 -15.29
CA THR A 230 -11.60 -9.43 -15.07
C THR A 230 -10.59 -9.25 -16.23
N PRO A 231 -9.28 -9.47 -16.01
CA PRO A 231 -8.66 -9.85 -14.73
C PRO A 231 -8.72 -8.72 -13.70
N CYS A 232 -8.80 -9.05 -12.42
CA CYS A 232 -8.72 -8.07 -11.34
C CYS A 232 -8.11 -8.67 -10.07
N LEU A 233 -7.60 -7.83 -9.19
CA LEU A 233 -7.25 -8.22 -7.83
C LEU A 233 -8.51 -8.42 -7.00
N VAL A 234 -8.50 -9.50 -6.24
CA VAL A 234 -9.54 -9.85 -5.27
C VAL A 234 -8.88 -10.18 -3.94
N ASP A 235 -9.54 -9.81 -2.85
CA ASP A 235 -9.02 -10.00 -1.50
C ASP A 235 -9.77 -11.12 -0.77
N SER A 236 -9.04 -11.82 0.08
CA SER A 236 -9.51 -12.87 0.97
C SER A 236 -8.93 -12.68 2.36
N VAL A 237 -9.66 -13.16 3.37
CA VAL A 237 -9.13 -13.32 4.71
C VAL A 237 -8.61 -14.74 4.87
N ILE A 238 -7.37 -14.88 5.36
CA ILE A 238 -6.79 -16.17 5.73
C ILE A 238 -6.70 -16.31 7.25
N ALA A 239 -6.76 -17.55 7.74
CA ALA A 239 -6.58 -17.89 9.15
C ALA A 239 -5.46 -18.93 9.28
N LEU A 240 -4.39 -18.56 9.98
CA LEU A 240 -3.24 -19.42 10.25
C LEU A 240 -3.22 -19.84 11.73
N THR A 241 -2.63 -20.99 12.01
CA THR A 241 -2.21 -21.38 13.37
C THR A 241 -1.05 -20.49 13.85
N PRO A 242 -0.73 -20.47 15.16
CA PRO A 242 0.47 -19.78 15.67
C PRO A 242 1.78 -20.18 14.99
N ASP A 243 1.83 -21.38 14.41
CA ASP A 243 2.98 -21.94 13.69
C ASP A 243 2.97 -21.62 12.18
N GLY A 244 2.06 -20.76 11.72
CA GLY A 244 1.99 -20.31 10.33
C GLY A 244 1.31 -21.30 9.37
N ILE A 245 0.55 -22.28 9.89
CA ILE A 245 -0.15 -23.27 9.07
C ILE A 245 -1.55 -22.80 8.75
N LEU A 246 -1.93 -22.80 7.47
CA LEU A 246 -3.28 -22.43 7.03
C LEU A 246 -4.32 -23.40 7.60
N LYS A 247 -5.28 -22.87 8.38
CA LYS A 247 -6.33 -23.68 9.06
C LYS A 247 -7.38 -24.19 8.07
N ASN A 248 -7.83 -23.32 7.17
CA ASN A 248 -8.93 -23.55 6.23
C ASN A 248 -8.68 -22.81 4.92
N GLN A 249 -9.51 -23.08 3.90
CA GLN A 249 -9.47 -22.31 2.66
C GLN A 249 -9.70 -20.81 2.91
N PRO A 250 -8.96 -19.92 2.21
CA PRO A 250 -9.17 -18.48 2.29
C PRO A 250 -10.65 -18.10 2.13
N ILE A 251 -11.08 -17.08 2.86
CA ILE A 251 -12.46 -16.57 2.82
C ILE A 251 -12.49 -15.39 1.84
N SER A 252 -13.04 -15.62 0.65
CA SER A 252 -13.26 -14.57 -0.35
C SER A 252 -14.17 -13.47 0.21
N ILE A 253 -13.67 -12.24 0.24
CA ILE A 253 -14.45 -11.09 0.73
C ILE A 253 -15.63 -10.82 -0.21
N LEU A 254 -15.43 -10.92 -1.52
CA LEU A 254 -16.50 -10.71 -2.50
C LEU A 254 -17.64 -11.72 -2.34
N GLU A 255 -17.31 -13.01 -2.15
CA GLU A 255 -18.33 -14.04 -1.92
C GLU A 255 -19.02 -13.86 -0.56
N ALA A 256 -18.28 -13.46 0.47
CA ALA A 256 -18.86 -13.15 1.77
C ALA A 256 -19.89 -12.01 1.71
N PHE A 257 -19.68 -11.01 0.83
CA PHE A 257 -20.69 -9.99 0.53
C PHE A 257 -21.85 -10.56 -0.26
N ARG A 258 -21.58 -11.26 -1.38
CA ARG A 258 -22.60 -11.89 -2.25
C ARG A 258 -23.59 -12.72 -1.44
N ASP A 259 -23.08 -13.50 -0.49
CA ASP A 259 -23.86 -14.47 0.29
C ASP A 259 -24.48 -13.89 1.57
N SER A 260 -24.50 -12.56 1.69
CA SER A 260 -25.01 -11.80 2.83
C SER A 260 -26.09 -10.77 2.42
N PRO A 261 -26.84 -10.21 3.39
CA PRO A 261 -27.73 -9.07 3.14
C PRO A 261 -27.04 -7.80 2.60
N TYR A 262 -25.71 -7.74 2.64
CA TYR A 262 -24.91 -6.58 2.23
C TYR A 262 -24.43 -6.65 0.76
N ALA A 263 -24.88 -7.64 -0.02
CA ALA A 263 -24.48 -7.83 -1.42
C ALA A 263 -24.64 -6.57 -2.29
N ALA A 264 -25.64 -5.72 -2.00
CA ALA A 264 -25.88 -4.48 -2.75
C ALA A 264 -24.71 -3.48 -2.72
N ILE A 265 -23.82 -3.54 -1.73
CA ILE A 265 -22.61 -2.68 -1.67
C ILE A 265 -21.69 -2.94 -2.88
N LEU A 266 -21.67 -4.18 -3.38
CA LEU A 266 -20.86 -4.57 -4.54
C LEU A 266 -21.30 -3.92 -5.85
N GLN A 267 -22.50 -3.32 -5.92
CA GLN A 267 -22.95 -2.61 -7.12
C GLN A 267 -22.02 -1.44 -7.50
N SER A 268 -21.25 -0.91 -6.53
CA SER A 268 -20.20 0.08 -6.79
C SER A 268 -19.05 -0.42 -7.68
N LEU A 269 -18.94 -1.74 -7.86
CA LEU A 269 -17.96 -2.37 -8.74
C LEU A 269 -18.47 -2.58 -10.17
N GLU A 270 -19.75 -2.29 -10.46
CA GLU A 270 -20.24 -2.34 -11.84
C GLU A 270 -19.51 -1.29 -12.70
N PRO A 271 -19.01 -1.67 -13.89
CA PRO A 271 -18.37 -0.73 -14.79
C PRO A 271 -19.37 0.31 -15.30
N ALA A 272 -18.89 1.53 -15.57
CA ALA A 272 -19.73 2.57 -16.16
C ALA A 272 -20.22 2.12 -17.56
N LYS A 273 -21.52 2.28 -17.82
CA LYS A 273 -22.15 1.87 -19.09
C LYS A 273 -22.03 2.97 -20.15
N THR A 274 -21.80 4.22 -19.75
CA THR A 274 -21.66 5.37 -20.66
C THR A 274 -20.52 6.32 -20.30
N LYS A 275 -20.00 7.06 -21.28
CA LYS A 275 -18.99 8.13 -21.04
C LYS A 275 -19.51 9.27 -20.14
N LYS A 276 -20.83 9.51 -20.16
CA LYS A 276 -21.47 10.51 -19.29
C LYS A 276 -21.56 10.02 -17.84
N GLU A 277 -21.74 8.72 -17.64
CA GLU A 277 -21.58 8.09 -16.33
C GLU A 277 -20.13 8.18 -15.86
N GLN A 278 -19.13 7.91 -16.70
CA GLN A 278 -17.71 8.09 -16.34
C GLN A 278 -17.37 9.51 -15.86
N ALA A 279 -18.10 10.53 -16.34
CA ALA A 279 -17.98 11.93 -15.92
C ALA A 279 -18.89 12.32 -14.74
N GLY A 280 -19.41 11.33 -13.99
CA GLY A 280 -20.24 11.55 -12.80
C GLY A 280 -19.56 12.44 -11.74
N PRO A 281 -20.27 12.81 -10.65
CA PRO A 281 -19.69 13.68 -9.63
C PRO A 281 -18.34 13.14 -9.15
N LEU A 282 -17.33 14.02 -9.09
CA LEU A 282 -15.93 13.73 -8.71
C LEU A 282 -15.78 13.00 -7.36
N THR A 283 -16.87 12.88 -6.60
CA THR A 283 -16.94 12.29 -5.27
C THR A 283 -17.24 10.79 -5.27
N VAL A 284 -17.60 10.18 -6.41
CA VAL A 284 -17.82 8.72 -6.51
C VAL A 284 -16.65 8.10 -7.28
N GLN A 285 -15.71 7.50 -6.57
CA GLN A 285 -14.61 6.75 -7.17
C GLN A 285 -15.15 5.43 -7.74
N ARG A 286 -14.85 5.15 -9.01
CA ARG A 286 -15.41 4.02 -9.77
C ARG A 286 -14.37 2.95 -10.05
N PHE A 287 -14.83 1.71 -10.26
CA PHE A 287 -13.98 0.56 -10.54
C PHE A 287 -13.17 0.69 -11.84
N ASP A 288 -13.71 1.39 -12.85
CA ASP A 288 -13.06 1.65 -14.15
C ASP A 288 -12.19 2.93 -14.17
N ASP A 289 -12.03 3.62 -13.03
CA ASP A 289 -11.10 4.74 -12.94
C ASP A 289 -9.66 4.23 -13.10
N LYS A 290 -8.87 4.96 -13.91
CA LYS A 290 -7.44 4.68 -14.17
C LYS A 290 -6.63 4.55 -12.87
N THR A 291 -7.14 5.09 -11.77
CA THR A 291 -6.53 5.11 -10.43
C THR A 291 -6.60 3.77 -9.69
N ARG A 292 -7.62 2.91 -9.95
CA ARG A 292 -7.86 1.68 -9.17
C ARG A 292 -7.40 0.38 -9.84
N LYS A 293 -6.80 0.43 -11.03
CA LYS A 293 -6.03 -0.67 -11.68
C LYS A 293 -6.66 -2.08 -11.60
N GLN A 294 -7.97 -2.22 -11.78
CA GLN A 294 -8.66 -3.51 -11.64
C GLN A 294 -8.45 -4.13 -10.25
N ASP A 295 -8.63 -3.35 -9.19
CA ASP A 295 -8.58 -3.79 -7.80
C ASP A 295 -10.00 -3.72 -7.21
N ALA A 296 -10.57 -4.86 -6.83
CA ALA A 296 -11.98 -4.94 -6.47
C ALA A 296 -12.29 -4.21 -5.16
N VAL A 297 -11.84 -4.75 -4.04
CA VAL A 297 -12.23 -4.22 -2.72
C VAL A 297 -11.09 -3.47 -2.04
N HIS A 298 -9.84 -3.81 -2.35
CA HIS A 298 -8.64 -3.26 -1.74
C HIS A 298 -8.74 -3.27 -0.21
N ALA A 299 -8.85 -4.47 0.35
CA ALA A 299 -8.86 -4.64 1.81
C ALA A 299 -7.51 -4.18 2.38
N ASN A 300 -7.54 -3.29 3.37
CA ASN A 300 -6.32 -2.72 3.94
C ASN A 300 -6.15 -2.99 5.44
N THR A 301 -7.22 -3.42 6.12
CA THR A 301 -7.21 -3.69 7.56
C THR A 301 -8.03 -4.93 7.86
N VAL A 302 -7.52 -5.80 8.73
CA VAL A 302 -8.27 -6.85 9.41
C VAL A 302 -8.00 -6.72 10.92
N GLN A 303 -9.05 -6.72 11.73
CA GLN A 303 -8.93 -6.73 13.18
C GLN A 303 -9.94 -7.71 13.78
N VAL A 304 -9.49 -8.57 14.70
CA VAL A 304 -10.37 -9.53 15.38
C VAL A 304 -11.06 -8.87 16.58
N LEU A 305 -12.37 -9.08 16.69
CA LEU A 305 -13.16 -8.66 17.84
C LEU A 305 -12.87 -9.58 19.03
N THR A 306 -12.12 -9.09 20.02
CA THR A 306 -11.79 -9.88 21.21
C THR A 306 -13.04 -10.14 22.08
N PRO A 307 -13.02 -11.16 22.96
CA PRO A 307 -14.10 -11.41 23.91
C PRO A 307 -14.45 -10.21 24.80
N GLU A 308 -13.45 -9.41 25.20
CA GLU A 308 -13.64 -8.22 26.04
C GLU A 308 -14.36 -7.11 25.27
N LEU A 309 -13.95 -6.87 24.03
CA LEU A 309 -14.56 -5.85 23.17
C LEU A 309 -15.96 -6.26 22.71
N ALA A 310 -16.21 -7.55 22.45
CA ALA A 310 -17.52 -8.04 22.04
C ALA A 310 -18.65 -7.66 23.01
N GLN A 311 -18.35 -7.51 24.30
CA GLN A 311 -19.31 -7.05 25.32
C GLN A 311 -19.84 -5.62 25.05
N LYS A 312 -19.16 -4.84 24.21
CA LYS A 312 -19.51 -3.48 23.82
C LYS A 312 -20.24 -3.39 22.48
N PHE A 313 -20.29 -4.48 21.72
CA PHE A 313 -20.95 -4.55 20.41
C PHE A 313 -22.04 -5.63 20.44
N PRO A 314 -23.24 -5.34 20.98
CA PRO A 314 -24.28 -6.35 21.23
C PRO A 314 -24.83 -7.03 19.97
N PHE A 315 -24.56 -6.47 18.79
CA PHE A 315 -24.94 -7.02 17.49
C PHE A 315 -23.83 -7.86 16.83
N LEU A 316 -22.65 -7.97 17.46
CA LEU A 316 -21.50 -8.75 16.99
C LEU A 316 -21.14 -9.85 17.99
N LYS A 317 -20.25 -10.76 17.57
CA LYS A 317 -19.72 -11.87 18.38
C LYS A 317 -18.21 -11.83 18.42
N ALA A 318 -17.62 -12.25 19.54
CA ALA A 318 -16.18 -12.45 19.65
C ALA A 318 -15.67 -13.38 18.52
N GLY A 319 -14.48 -13.08 17.99
CA GLY A 319 -13.87 -13.80 16.87
C GLY A 319 -14.30 -13.31 15.49
N GLN A 320 -15.31 -12.44 15.38
CA GLN A 320 -15.65 -11.79 14.11
C GLN A 320 -14.61 -10.73 13.76
N LEU A 321 -14.48 -10.43 12.47
CA LEU A 321 -13.34 -9.69 11.92
C LEU A 321 -13.82 -8.37 11.31
N LEU A 322 -13.38 -7.24 11.87
CA LEU A 322 -13.55 -5.93 11.25
C LEU A 322 -12.60 -5.81 10.06
N LEU A 323 -13.15 -5.39 8.93
CA LEU A 323 -12.47 -5.19 7.66
C LEU A 323 -12.66 -3.74 7.23
N THR A 324 -11.61 -3.19 6.61
CA THR A 324 -11.65 -1.89 5.95
C THR A 324 -11.37 -2.06 4.47
N LEU A 325 -12.29 -1.57 3.62
CA LEU A 325 -12.37 -1.90 2.19
C LEU A 325 -12.31 -0.61 1.37
N ARG A 326 -11.09 -0.14 1.11
CA ARG A 326 -10.81 1.17 0.52
C ARG A 326 -11.61 1.45 -0.75
N ASN A 327 -11.72 0.46 -1.65
CA ASN A 327 -12.36 0.69 -2.94
C ASN A 327 -13.90 0.64 -2.85
N LEU A 328 -14.46 0.12 -1.77
CA LEU A 328 -15.91 0.13 -1.52
C LEU A 328 -16.35 1.31 -0.65
N ASP A 329 -15.42 2.11 -0.12
CA ASP A 329 -15.66 3.10 0.93
C ASP A 329 -16.48 2.52 2.09
N THR A 330 -16.11 1.31 2.54
CA THR A 330 -16.91 0.46 3.41
C THR A 330 -16.06 -0.16 4.51
N ILE A 331 -16.55 -0.06 5.74
CA ILE A 331 -16.15 -0.93 6.84
C ILE A 331 -17.16 -2.05 7.01
N ALA A 332 -16.70 -3.26 7.28
CA ALA A 332 -17.54 -4.45 7.38
C ALA A 332 -17.04 -5.41 8.44
N VAL A 333 -17.94 -6.22 8.99
CA VAL A 333 -17.60 -7.31 9.91
C VAL A 333 -17.89 -8.64 9.22
N LEU A 334 -16.83 -9.43 9.04
CA LEU A 334 -16.87 -10.79 8.51
C LEU A 334 -16.95 -11.77 9.68
N ASP A 335 -17.89 -12.71 9.59
CA ASP A 335 -17.90 -13.88 10.47
C ASP A 335 -17.11 -15.02 9.82
N PRO A 336 -15.96 -15.44 10.40
CA PRO A 336 -15.13 -16.47 9.80
C PRO A 336 -15.77 -17.87 9.83
N GLU A 337 -16.74 -18.12 10.71
CA GLU A 337 -17.44 -19.41 10.79
C GLU A 337 -18.47 -19.55 9.67
N SER A 338 -19.37 -18.57 9.54
CA SER A 338 -20.38 -18.57 8.49
C SER A 338 -19.86 -18.10 7.12
N ARG A 339 -18.66 -17.51 7.07
CA ARG A 339 -17.99 -16.95 5.89
C ARG A 339 -18.80 -15.84 5.21
N LYS A 340 -19.54 -15.06 6.00
CA LYS A 340 -20.45 -14.01 5.53
C LYS A 340 -20.19 -12.68 6.21
N ILE A 341 -20.47 -11.60 5.51
CA ILE A 341 -20.56 -10.27 6.13
C ILE A 341 -21.81 -10.23 7.01
N VAL A 342 -21.63 -9.97 8.30
CA VAL A 342 -22.72 -9.89 9.29
C VAL A 342 -23.13 -8.45 9.60
N TRP A 343 -22.23 -7.50 9.34
CA TRP A 343 -22.48 -6.08 9.50
C TRP A 343 -21.63 -5.29 8.50
N ALA A 344 -22.16 -4.20 7.94
CA ALA A 344 -21.36 -3.27 7.14
C ALA A 344 -21.95 -1.86 7.18
N ALA A 345 -21.09 -0.87 7.01
CA ALA A 345 -21.48 0.52 6.92
C ALA A 345 -20.70 1.24 5.81
N ARG A 346 -21.40 2.15 5.13
CA ARG A 346 -20.81 3.25 4.35
C ARG A 346 -21.23 4.55 5.01
N GLY A 347 -20.32 5.49 5.09
CA GLY A 347 -20.56 6.79 5.74
C GLY A 347 -20.02 7.95 4.92
N PRO A 348 -19.82 9.11 5.54
CA PRO A 348 -19.28 10.30 4.88
C PRO A 348 -17.75 10.24 4.69
N TRP A 349 -17.15 9.05 4.80
CA TRP A 349 -15.73 8.80 4.57
C TRP A 349 -15.50 8.24 3.15
N GLN A 350 -14.27 8.33 2.67
CA GLN A 350 -13.88 7.79 1.38
C GLN A 350 -12.44 7.29 1.39
N ALA A 351 -12.23 6.14 0.76
CA ALA A 351 -10.93 5.47 0.67
C ALA A 351 -10.26 5.25 2.04
N GLU A 352 -11.05 4.94 3.05
CA GLU A 352 -10.65 4.85 4.45
C GLU A 352 -9.65 3.71 4.74
N HIS A 353 -8.91 3.86 5.83
CA HIS A 353 -7.91 2.94 6.34
C HIS A 353 -8.05 2.73 7.85
N ASP A 354 -7.49 1.63 8.33
CA ASP A 354 -7.21 1.35 9.73
C ASP A 354 -8.43 1.53 10.65
N ALA A 355 -9.54 0.86 10.32
CA ALA A 355 -10.69 0.83 11.22
C ALA A 355 -10.41 -0.06 12.44
N ASN A 356 -10.73 0.46 13.62
CA ASN A 356 -10.43 -0.15 14.90
C ASN A 356 -11.66 -0.18 15.83
N PHE A 357 -11.88 -1.28 16.53
CA PHE A 357 -12.83 -1.37 17.64
C PHE A 357 -12.36 -0.55 18.84
N LEU A 358 -13.27 0.18 19.47
CA LEU A 358 -13.02 0.94 20.70
C LEU A 358 -13.74 0.32 21.90
N THR A 359 -13.17 0.54 23.10
CA THR A 359 -13.69 0.03 24.37
C THR A 359 -15.03 0.65 24.81
N ASN A 360 -15.48 1.70 24.13
CA ASN A 360 -16.80 2.32 24.31
C ASN A 360 -17.88 1.77 23.35
N GLY A 361 -17.56 0.81 22.49
CA GLY A 361 -18.50 0.26 21.50
C GLY A 361 -18.59 1.07 20.20
N HIS A 362 -17.68 2.02 20.00
CA HIS A 362 -17.55 2.77 18.75
C HIS A 362 -16.41 2.22 17.89
N LEU A 363 -16.30 2.71 16.67
CA LEU A 363 -15.20 2.42 15.76
C LEU A 363 -14.36 3.69 15.55
N LEU A 364 -13.05 3.55 15.41
CA LEU A 364 -12.14 4.62 14.97
C LEU A 364 -11.68 4.30 13.56
N LEU A 365 -11.57 5.27 12.66
CA LEU A 365 -11.03 5.07 11.32
C LEU A 365 -10.25 6.28 10.80
N PHE A 366 -9.32 6.02 9.89
CA PHE A 366 -8.60 7.03 9.13
C PHE A 366 -9.33 7.27 7.79
N ASP A 367 -9.95 8.42 7.63
CA ASP A 367 -10.62 8.83 6.40
C ASP A 367 -9.68 9.64 5.51
N ASN A 368 -9.25 9.03 4.40
CA ASN A 368 -8.24 9.62 3.53
C ASN A 368 -8.78 10.76 2.65
N GLN A 369 -9.99 10.58 2.11
CA GLN A 369 -10.51 11.40 1.01
C GLN A 369 -11.96 11.86 1.20
N GLY A 370 -12.59 11.59 2.35
CA GLY A 370 -13.99 11.98 2.61
C GLY A 370 -14.25 13.49 2.67
N VAL A 371 -13.19 14.32 2.63
CA VAL A 371 -13.28 15.77 2.46
C VAL A 371 -12.36 16.24 1.34
N THR A 372 -12.73 17.31 0.63
CA THR A 372 -11.99 17.85 -0.53
C THR A 372 -10.59 18.37 -0.21
N LYS A 373 -10.22 18.36 1.06
CA LYS A 373 -9.29 19.26 1.66
C LYS A 373 -8.71 18.53 2.89
N GLY A 374 -7.79 17.60 2.67
CA GLY A 374 -7.12 16.88 3.75
C GLY A 374 -7.77 15.55 4.15
N SER A 375 -7.19 14.92 5.17
CA SER A 375 -7.68 13.66 5.75
C SER A 375 -8.29 13.90 7.12
N ARG A 376 -9.03 12.92 7.64
CA ARG A 376 -9.67 12.99 8.96
C ARG A 376 -9.45 11.71 9.74
N ILE A 377 -9.43 11.79 11.06
CA ILE A 377 -9.63 10.66 11.96
C ILE A 377 -11.02 10.79 12.53
N MET A 378 -11.80 9.72 12.45
CA MET A 378 -13.21 9.75 12.79
C MET A 378 -13.52 8.66 13.80
N GLU A 379 -14.22 9.03 14.87
CA GLU A 379 -14.92 8.09 15.72
C GLU A 379 -16.35 7.96 15.19
N TYR A 380 -16.81 6.73 15.02
CA TYR A 380 -18.11 6.37 14.47
C TYR A 380 -18.85 5.49 15.46
N ASP A 381 -20.04 5.92 15.87
CA ASP A 381 -20.94 5.12 16.70
C ASP A 381 -21.86 4.28 15.78
N PRO A 382 -21.69 2.95 15.71
CA PRO A 382 -22.51 2.10 14.85
C PRO A 382 -23.96 1.98 15.32
N SER A 383 -24.28 2.35 16.56
CA SER A 383 -25.64 2.27 17.12
C SER A 383 -26.48 3.47 16.73
N THR A 384 -25.90 4.67 16.75
CA THR A 384 -26.59 5.93 16.42
C THR A 384 -26.27 6.45 15.03
N GLN A 385 -25.26 5.87 14.37
CA GLN A 385 -24.64 6.38 13.15
C GLN A 385 -24.01 7.78 13.30
N GLY A 386 -23.73 8.19 14.54
CA GLY A 386 -23.13 9.48 14.87
C GLY A 386 -21.60 9.50 14.74
N PHE A 387 -21.05 10.71 14.74
CA PHE A 387 -19.61 10.97 14.70
C PHE A 387 -19.17 11.79 15.92
N PRO A 388 -19.10 11.18 17.12
CA PRO A 388 -18.91 11.90 18.38
C PRO A 388 -17.55 12.61 18.48
N TRP A 389 -16.56 12.18 17.70
CA TRP A 389 -15.25 12.81 17.64
C TRP A 389 -14.70 12.78 16.22
N VAL A 390 -14.18 13.92 15.76
CA VAL A 390 -13.49 14.03 14.48
C VAL A 390 -12.28 14.92 14.66
N TYR A 391 -11.11 14.41 14.30
CA TYR A 391 -9.92 15.23 14.07
C TYR A 391 -9.75 15.42 12.58
N SER A 392 -9.81 16.67 12.15
CA SER A 392 -9.51 17.08 10.78
C SER A 392 -8.54 18.25 10.86
N GLY A 393 -7.85 18.54 9.77
CA GLY A 393 -6.91 19.67 9.68
C GLY A 393 -7.59 21.05 9.73
N GLU A 394 -8.41 21.34 10.76
CA GLU A 394 -9.02 22.66 11.00
C GLU A 394 -7.95 23.77 11.07
N ASN A 395 -6.69 23.42 11.34
CA ASN A 395 -5.50 24.28 11.24
C ASN A 395 -4.73 24.06 9.92
N TRP A 396 -5.37 24.35 8.79
CA TRP A 396 -4.77 24.38 7.45
C TRP A 396 -3.38 25.03 7.41
N PRO A 397 -2.36 24.48 6.71
CA PRO A 397 -2.33 23.29 5.85
C PRO A 397 -1.22 22.28 6.26
N SER A 398 -1.52 21.16 6.94
CA SER A 398 -0.49 20.11 7.16
C SER A 398 -0.95 18.66 7.39
N PHE A 399 -2.25 18.33 7.52
CA PHE A 399 -2.70 16.94 7.73
C PHE A 399 -3.42 16.35 6.50
N TYR A 400 -2.67 15.64 5.67
CA TYR A 400 -3.18 14.98 4.48
C TYR A 400 -2.36 13.73 4.13
N SER A 401 -3.05 12.60 4.04
CA SER A 401 -2.53 11.34 3.50
C SER A 401 -3.56 10.84 2.49
N SER A 402 -3.26 10.93 1.19
CA SER A 402 -4.21 10.55 0.12
C SER A 402 -4.57 9.06 0.12
N GLU A 403 -3.71 8.24 0.70
CA GLU A 403 -3.89 6.81 0.97
C GLU A 403 -3.15 6.44 2.26
N ARG A 404 -3.45 5.27 2.83
CA ARG A 404 -2.84 4.75 4.06
C ARG A 404 -3.11 5.63 5.27
N GLY A 405 -2.18 5.71 6.22
CA GLY A 405 -2.43 6.29 7.52
C GLY A 405 -3.05 5.29 8.48
N MET A 406 -2.85 5.57 9.77
CA MET A 406 -3.22 4.68 10.87
C MET A 406 -3.68 5.51 12.05
N CYS A 407 -4.47 4.92 12.93
CA CYS A 407 -4.97 5.54 14.14
C CYS A 407 -5.19 4.52 15.26
N GLN A 408 -4.80 4.90 16.47
CA GLN A 408 -4.91 4.04 17.65
C GLN A 408 -5.39 4.86 18.84
N ARG A 409 -6.53 4.48 19.44
CA ARG A 409 -7.03 5.10 20.67
C ARG A 409 -6.39 4.42 21.89
N PHE A 410 -5.86 5.21 22.80
CA PHE A 410 -5.30 4.77 24.07
C PHE A 410 -6.34 4.78 25.20
N THR A 411 -6.02 4.11 26.32
CA THR A 411 -6.87 4.01 27.51
C THR A 411 -7.08 5.35 28.22
N ASN A 412 -6.11 6.26 28.18
CA ASN A 412 -6.28 7.64 28.64
C ASN A 412 -7.19 8.47 27.70
N GLY A 413 -7.54 7.92 26.54
CA GLY A 413 -8.39 8.51 25.52
C GLY A 413 -7.67 9.40 24.51
N ASN A 414 -6.35 9.50 24.58
CA ASN A 414 -5.54 10.09 23.53
C ASN A 414 -5.53 9.19 22.29
N THR A 415 -5.23 9.77 21.14
CA THR A 415 -5.20 9.06 19.86
C THR A 415 -3.83 9.22 19.21
N LEU A 416 -3.14 8.11 18.94
CA LEU A 416 -2.02 8.08 18.01
C LEU A 416 -2.56 8.22 16.59
N VAL A 417 -1.92 9.05 15.79
CA VAL A 417 -2.28 9.28 14.39
C VAL A 417 -1.02 9.22 13.55
N VAL A 418 -1.06 8.43 12.48
CA VAL A 418 0.07 8.25 11.55
C VAL A 418 -0.31 8.86 10.21
N ASN A 419 0.35 9.95 9.84
CA ASN A 419 0.30 10.50 8.49
C ASN A 419 1.43 9.87 7.65
N SER A 420 1.12 8.74 7.00
CA SER A 420 2.10 7.93 6.29
C SER A 420 2.89 8.72 5.24
N TRP A 421 2.23 9.57 4.46
CA TRP A 421 2.87 10.30 3.35
C TRP A 421 3.76 11.45 3.82
N ASN A 422 3.33 12.21 4.82
CA ASN A 422 4.18 13.27 5.38
C ASN A 422 5.25 12.73 6.33
N GLY A 423 5.15 11.44 6.71
CA GLY A 423 6.07 10.80 7.63
C GLY A 423 5.96 11.36 9.04
N GLU A 424 4.73 11.51 9.54
CA GLU A 424 4.46 12.05 10.87
C GLU A 424 3.69 11.04 11.71
N ILE A 425 4.09 10.87 12.97
CA ILE A 425 3.33 10.19 14.01
C ILE A 425 3.02 11.24 15.08
N LEU A 426 1.75 11.43 15.40
CA LEU A 426 1.29 12.40 16.38
C LEU A 426 0.50 11.71 17.46
N GLU A 427 0.62 12.17 18.69
CA GLU A 427 -0.34 11.85 19.75
C GLU A 427 -1.21 13.05 20.04
N LEU A 428 -2.52 12.85 19.97
CA LEU A 428 -3.55 13.86 20.17
C LEU A 428 -4.32 13.59 21.45
N THR A 429 -4.60 14.62 22.24
CA THR A 429 -5.59 14.53 23.32
C THR A 429 -7.00 14.46 22.76
N LYS A 430 -7.99 14.17 23.62
CA LYS A 430 -9.43 14.27 23.25
C LYS A 430 -9.80 15.66 22.72
N ASP A 431 -9.16 16.69 23.25
CA ASP A 431 -9.32 18.09 22.84
C ASP A 431 -8.47 18.46 21.61
N LYS A 432 -7.86 17.45 20.96
CA LYS A 432 -7.10 17.57 19.70
C LYS A 432 -5.78 18.35 19.82
N GLU A 433 -5.23 18.45 21.03
CA GLU A 433 -3.90 19.01 21.26
C GLU A 433 -2.83 17.99 20.92
N VAL A 434 -1.83 18.38 20.11
CA VAL A 434 -0.64 17.54 19.86
C VAL A 434 0.24 17.57 21.10
N VAL A 435 0.39 16.41 21.76
CA VAL A 435 1.16 16.26 23.00
C VAL A 435 2.42 15.44 22.84
N TRP A 436 2.57 14.72 21.72
CA TRP A 436 3.79 14.05 21.31
C TRP A 436 3.90 14.00 19.79
N ASP A 437 5.12 14.05 19.26
CA ASP A 437 5.38 13.86 17.83
C ASP A 437 6.55 12.90 17.55
N TYR A 438 6.54 12.31 16.37
CA TYR A 438 7.69 11.72 15.72
C TYR A 438 7.62 11.93 14.20
N THR A 439 8.49 12.76 13.65
CA THR A 439 8.49 13.14 12.23
C THR A 439 9.84 12.83 11.58
N PRO A 440 10.07 11.57 11.16
CA PRO A 440 11.29 11.18 10.48
C PRO A 440 11.36 11.66 9.02
N HIS A 441 10.31 12.27 8.47
CA HIS A 441 10.18 12.65 7.06
C HIS A 441 10.44 11.48 6.09
N ARG A 442 10.03 10.29 6.51
CA ARG A 442 10.11 9.03 5.79
C ARG A 442 8.69 8.48 5.66
N PHE A 443 8.40 7.81 4.55
CA PHE A 443 7.14 7.13 4.35
C PHE A 443 6.95 6.04 5.40
N ILE A 444 5.95 6.22 6.27
CA ILE A 444 5.65 5.29 7.36
C ILE A 444 4.71 4.21 6.83
N ALA A 445 5.21 2.99 6.77
CA ALA A 445 4.47 1.83 6.30
C ALA A 445 3.59 1.23 7.40
N PHE A 446 4.07 1.25 8.64
CA PHE A 446 3.32 0.82 9.82
C PHE A 446 3.81 1.60 11.05
N ALA A 447 2.90 1.96 11.94
CA ALA A 447 3.26 2.33 13.30
C ALA A 447 2.16 2.02 14.33
N HIS A 448 2.55 1.50 15.50
CA HIS A 448 1.65 1.17 16.60
C HIS A 448 2.37 1.36 17.93
N ARG A 449 1.69 1.91 18.94
CA ARG A 449 2.27 2.07 20.28
C ARG A 449 1.84 0.96 21.21
N TYR A 450 2.83 0.32 21.82
CA TYR A 450 2.68 -0.73 22.82
C TYR A 450 2.94 -0.16 24.20
N MET A 451 2.06 -0.47 25.16
CA MET A 451 2.24 -0.13 26.57
C MET A 451 3.39 -0.95 27.17
N PRO A 452 4.05 -0.46 28.24
CA PRO A 452 5.21 -1.15 28.82
C PRO A 452 4.98 -2.62 29.19
N GLU A 453 3.79 -2.95 29.69
CA GLU A 453 3.38 -4.31 30.05
C GLU A 453 3.23 -5.25 28.84
N GLN A 454 3.07 -4.70 27.63
CA GLN A 454 2.94 -5.49 26.40
C GLN A 454 4.30 -5.87 25.79
N VAL A 455 5.40 -5.28 26.26
CA VAL A 455 6.77 -5.55 25.78
C VAL A 455 7.73 -5.99 26.89
N PRO A 456 7.37 -7.02 27.70
CA PRO A 456 8.17 -7.44 28.85
C PRO A 456 9.52 -8.07 28.48
N PHE A 457 9.75 -8.42 27.21
CA PHE A 457 11.04 -8.93 26.74
C PHE A 457 12.16 -7.88 26.78
N LEU A 458 11.81 -6.59 26.83
CA LEU A 458 12.79 -5.53 26.94
C LEU A 458 13.43 -5.52 28.34
N PRO A 459 14.74 -5.24 28.47
CA PRO A 459 15.40 -5.16 29.77
C PRO A 459 14.75 -4.13 30.69
N ALA A 460 14.64 -4.40 31.99
CA ALA A 460 13.94 -3.55 32.96
C ALA A 460 14.40 -2.07 33.02
N GLY A 461 15.60 -1.75 32.50
CA GLY A 461 16.13 -0.38 32.38
C GLY A 461 15.75 0.38 31.10
N THR A 462 14.96 -0.23 30.21
CA THR A 462 14.47 0.40 28.97
C THR A 462 13.10 1.05 29.12
N LYS A 463 12.45 0.89 30.29
CA LYS A 463 11.10 1.40 30.57
C LYS A 463 10.96 2.83 30.07
N PRO A 464 9.85 3.18 29.39
CA PRO A 464 9.56 4.57 29.13
C PRO A 464 9.24 5.24 30.49
N ARG A 465 9.09 6.56 30.49
CA ARG A 465 9.42 7.40 31.66
C ARG A 465 8.75 6.90 32.96
N PRO A 466 9.40 7.03 34.14
CA PRO A 466 8.74 6.73 35.41
C PRO A 466 7.49 7.59 35.63
#